data_AF-A0A480AVV2-F1
#
_entry.id   AF-A0A480AVV2-F1
#
_cell.length_a   1.000
_cell.length_b   1.000
_cell.length_c   1.000
_cell.angle_alpha   90.00
_cell.angle_beta   90.00
_cell.angle_gamma   90.00
#
_symmetry.space_group_name_H-M   'P 1'
#
loop_
_entity.id
_entity.type
_entity.pdbx_description
1 polymer ?
#
loop_
_entity_poly.entity_id
_entity_poly.type
_entity_poly.pdbx_seq_one_letter_code
_entity_poly.pdbx_strand_id
1 'polypeptide(L)'
;MKLWTVWQDYGATGEGRTLLARVAYAENEQDARAGFAREFDEHFVSGAEAREGVQQNEVTQALFAPAALKRAKQMEGRATLVLAARFYFNFA
;
A
#
# COMPACT_ATOMS: atom_id res chain seq x y z
N MET A 1 -8.57 10.22 12.60
CA MET A 1 -8.21 9.14 11.67
C MET A 1 -6.71 8.93 11.71
N LYS A 2 -6.23 7.70 11.57
CA LYS A 2 -4.80 7.38 11.52
C LYS A 2 -4.42 6.94 10.11
N LEU A 3 -3.13 7.03 9.80
CA LEU A 3 -2.65 6.43 8.56
C LEU A 3 -2.76 4.91 8.65
N TRP A 4 -3.06 4.29 7.52
CA TRP A 4 -3.04 2.86 7.33
C TRP A 4 -2.20 2.55 6.10
N THR A 5 -1.38 1.51 6.20
CA THR A 5 -0.67 0.95 5.06
C THR A 5 -1.34 -0.38 4.69
N VAL A 6 -1.78 -0.49 3.45
CA VAL A 6 -2.27 -1.73 2.85
C VAL A 6 -1.34 -2.09 1.70
N TRP A 7 -0.87 -3.32 1.66
CA TRP A 7 0.03 -3.78 0.60
C TRP A 7 -0.32 -5.19 0.16
N GLN A 8 0.02 -5.49 -1.08
CA GLN A 8 -0.04 -6.84 -1.61
C GLN A 8 1.19 -7.11 -2.46
N ASP A 9 1.68 -8.34 -2.31
CA ASP A 9 2.66 -8.94 -3.17
C ASP A 9 2.00 -10.08 -3.95
N TYR A 10 1.60 -9.79 -5.18
CA TYR A 10 0.84 -10.72 -6.00
C TYR A 10 1.73 -11.38 -7.04
N GLY A 11 1.86 -12.70 -7.00
CA GLY A 11 2.53 -13.50 -8.03
C GLY A 11 1.56 -14.49 -8.66
N ALA A 12 1.36 -14.41 -9.98
CA ALA A 12 0.71 -15.47 -10.76
C ALA A 12 1.80 -16.36 -11.38
N THR A 13 1.86 -17.61 -10.92
CA THR A 13 2.51 -18.76 -11.60
C THR A 13 3.97 -18.64 -12.06
N GLY A 14 4.77 -17.74 -11.50
CA GLY A 14 6.22 -17.66 -11.78
C GLY A 14 6.59 -16.87 -13.04
N GLU A 15 5.62 -16.30 -13.75
CA GLU A 15 5.85 -15.50 -14.96
C GLU A 15 5.97 -14.00 -14.65
N GLY A 16 5.36 -13.53 -13.56
CA GLY A 16 5.44 -12.14 -13.17
C GLY A 16 4.96 -11.88 -11.75
N ARG A 17 5.22 -10.66 -11.27
CA ARG A 17 4.87 -10.21 -9.93
C ARG A 17 4.33 -8.79 -10.01
N THR A 18 3.33 -8.50 -9.18
CA THR A 18 2.77 -7.16 -9.00
C THR A 18 2.89 -6.79 -7.54
N LEU A 19 3.67 -5.75 -7.28
CA LEU A 19 3.75 -5.10 -5.97
C LEU A 19 2.74 -3.95 -5.93
N LEU A 20 1.92 -3.92 -4.90
CA LEU A 20 0.88 -2.91 -4.70
C LEU A 20 0.99 -2.38 -3.27
N ALA A 21 0.92 -1.07 -3.09
CA ALA A 21 0.83 -0.48 -1.76
C ALA A 21 0.06 0.83 -1.77
N ARG A 22 -0.73 1.06 -0.72
CA ARG A 22 -1.43 2.29 -0.43
C ARG A 22 -1.21 2.71 1.02
N VAL A 23 -0.83 3.96 1.24
CA VAL A 23 -0.74 4.61 2.55
C VAL A 23 -1.72 5.78 2.56
N ALA A 24 -2.77 5.71 3.38
CA ALA A 24 -3.76 6.78 3.48
C ALA A 24 -4.51 6.72 4.81
N TYR A 25 -5.29 7.75 5.11
CA TYR A 25 -6.18 7.75 6.27
C TYR A 25 -7.34 6.77 6.09
N ALA A 26 -7.67 6.08 7.18
CA ALA A 26 -8.87 5.27 7.33
C ALA A 26 -9.31 5.25 8.81
N GLU A 27 -10.58 4.91 9.05
CA GLU A 27 -11.10 4.79 10.43
C GLU A 27 -10.71 3.46 11.07
N ASN A 28 -10.65 2.40 10.26
CA ASN A 28 -10.34 1.04 10.67
C ASN A 28 -9.70 0.25 9.50
N GLU A 29 -9.35 -1.01 9.75
CA GLU A 29 -8.71 -1.88 8.77
C GLU A 29 -9.60 -2.12 7.53
N GLN A 30 -10.90 -2.30 7.73
CA GLN A 30 -11.85 -2.58 6.65
C GLN A 30 -11.95 -1.39 5.69
N ASP A 31 -12.01 -0.17 6.20
CA ASP A 31 -12.00 1.05 5.39
C ASP A 31 -10.68 1.24 4.64
N ALA A 32 -9.55 0.89 5.27
CA ALA A 32 -8.25 0.93 4.63
C ALA A 32 -8.19 -0.03 3.44
N ARG A 33 -8.66 -1.28 3.63
CA ARG A 33 -8.76 -2.30 2.58
C ARG A 33 -9.74 -1.90 1.49
N ALA A 34 -10.89 -1.32 1.82
CA ALA A 34 -11.85 -0.80 0.84
C ALA A 34 -11.27 0.38 0.02
N GLY A 35 -10.44 1.22 0.64
CA GLY A 35 -9.69 2.27 -0.05
C GLY A 35 -8.63 1.70 -1.01
N PHE A 36 -7.96 0.62 -0.62
CA PHE A 36 -7.02 -0.11 -1.48
C PHE A 36 -7.73 -0.77 -2.67
N ALA A 37 -8.88 -1.42 -2.44
CA ALA A 37 -9.72 -2.02 -3.47
C ALA A 37 -10.12 -1.01 -4.56
N ARG A 38 -10.54 0.19 -4.12
CA ARG A 38 -10.93 1.29 -5.00
C ARG A 38 -9.77 1.82 -5.84
N GLU A 39 -8.54 1.77 -5.31
CA GLU A 39 -7.35 2.25 -6.00
C GLU A 39 -6.82 1.24 -7.03
N PHE A 40 -6.83 -0.06 -6.69
CA PHE A 40 -6.08 -1.07 -7.45
C PHE A 40 -6.90 -2.22 -8.04
N ASP A 41 -8.20 -2.31 -7.74
CA ASP A 41 -9.12 -3.42 -8.01
C ASP A 41 -9.37 -4.33 -6.79
N GLU A 42 -10.63 -4.77 -6.62
CA GLU A 42 -11.11 -5.63 -5.53
C GLU A 42 -10.44 -7.01 -5.53
N HIS A 43 -10.02 -7.50 -6.71
CA HIS A 43 -9.29 -8.76 -6.85
C HIS A 43 -8.01 -8.80 -5.98
N PHE A 44 -7.33 -7.67 -5.82
CA PHE A 44 -6.09 -7.58 -5.04
C PHE A 44 -6.33 -7.35 -3.55
N VAL A 45 -7.55 -7.44 -3.03
CA VAL A 45 -7.80 -7.21 -1.61
C VAL A 45 -7.65 -8.48 -0.78
N SER A 46 -7.99 -9.65 -1.36
CA SER A 46 -8.08 -10.90 -0.60
C SER A 46 -6.73 -11.40 -0.10
N GLY A 47 -5.64 -11.05 -0.79
CA GLY A 47 -4.26 -11.36 -0.39
C GLY A 47 -3.52 -10.19 0.28
N ALA A 48 -4.18 -9.05 0.47
CA ALA A 48 -3.52 -7.86 0.96
C ALA A 48 -3.38 -7.92 2.49
N GLU A 49 -2.27 -7.40 2.99
CA GLU A 49 -2.08 -7.13 4.40
C GLU A 49 -2.39 -5.66 4.69
N ALA A 50 -2.93 -5.39 5.88
CA ALA A 50 -3.26 -4.05 6.32
C ALA A 50 -2.78 -3.83 7.75
N ARG A 51 -2.09 -2.71 8.00
CA ARG A 51 -1.61 -2.31 9.33
C ARG A 51 -1.76 -0.82 9.54
N GLU A 52 -2.04 -0.43 10.78
CA GLU A 52 -2.02 0.96 11.20
C GLU A 52 -0.61 1.56 11.08
N GLY A 53 -0.52 2.84 10.73
CA GLY A 53 0.71 3.59 10.55
C GLY A 53 1.36 3.40 9.18
N VAL A 54 2.48 4.11 8.97
CA VAL A 54 3.34 3.96 7.78
C VAL A 54 4.27 2.78 7.96
N GLN A 55 4.07 1.73 7.17
CA GLN A 55 4.87 0.50 7.22
C GLN A 55 6.10 0.57 6.32
N GLN A 56 7.17 -0.11 6.75
CA GLN A 56 8.44 -0.24 6.02
C GLN A 56 8.80 -1.72 5.93
N ASN A 57 8.05 -2.44 5.10
CA ASN A 57 8.29 -3.82 4.71
C ASN A 57 8.92 -3.90 3.30
N GLU A 58 9.21 -5.10 2.83
CA GLU A 58 9.83 -5.32 1.52
C GLU A 58 9.04 -4.66 0.37
N VAL A 59 7.71 -4.76 0.35
CA VAL A 59 6.85 -4.19 -0.71
C VAL A 59 6.89 -2.66 -0.70
N THR A 60 6.68 -2.04 0.47
CA THR A 60 6.65 -0.58 0.61
C THR A 60 8.02 0.06 0.38
N GLN A 61 9.11 -0.62 0.74
CA GLN A 61 10.48 -0.16 0.46
C GLN A 61 10.86 -0.32 -1.01
N ALA A 62 10.33 -1.33 -1.70
CA ALA A 62 10.51 -1.48 -3.14
C ALA A 62 9.73 -0.42 -3.94
N LEU A 63 8.55 -0.03 -3.46
CA LEU A 63 7.65 0.88 -4.18
C LEU A 63 7.89 2.36 -3.88
N PHE A 64 8.31 2.70 -2.67
CA PHE A 64 8.42 4.09 -2.23
C PHE A 64 9.83 4.44 -1.80
N ALA A 65 10.28 5.63 -2.20
CA ALA A 65 11.51 6.19 -1.67
C ALA A 65 11.42 6.34 -0.13
N PRO A 66 12.48 6.03 0.63
CA PRO A 66 12.48 6.19 2.10
C PRO A 66 12.07 7.59 2.57
N ALA A 67 12.44 8.62 1.79
CA ALA A 67 12.05 10.00 2.08
C ALA A 67 10.54 10.24 2.01
N ALA A 68 9.82 9.57 1.10
CA ALA A 68 8.37 9.68 0.98
C ALA A 68 7.66 9.05 2.18
N LEU A 69 8.08 7.86 2.61
CA LEU A 69 7.56 7.18 3.80
C LEU A 69 7.81 8.00 5.07
N LYS A 70 9.03 8.54 5.22
CA LYS A 70 9.37 9.45 6.33
C LYS A 70 8.47 10.69 6.34
N ARG A 71 8.26 11.30 5.17
CA ARG A 71 7.42 12.49 5.02
C ARG A 71 5.95 12.19 5.36
N ALA A 72 5.41 11.06 4.91
CA ALA A 72 4.06 10.63 5.24
C ALA A 72 3.86 10.48 6.76
N LYS A 73 4.81 9.83 7.44
CA LYS A 73 4.77 9.69 8.90
C LYS A 73 4.80 11.05 9.62
N GLN A 74 5.60 12.00 9.15
CA GLN A 74 5.68 13.34 9.73
C GLN A 74 4.41 14.19 9.49
N MET A 75 3.68 13.90 8.43
CA MET A 75 2.43 14.59 8.08
C MET A 75 1.21 13.99 8.79
N GLU A 76 1.39 12.91 9.57
CA GLU A 76 0.28 12.25 10.25
C GLU A 76 -0.48 13.22 11.18
N GLY A 77 -1.79 13.40 10.94
CA GLY A 77 -2.65 14.31 11.70
C GLY A 77 -2.52 15.78 11.31
N ARG A 78 -1.72 16.11 10.28
CA ARG A 78 -1.42 17.49 9.88
C ARG A 78 -1.86 17.85 8.46
N ALA A 79 -2.10 16.85 7.62
CA ALA A 79 -2.52 17.04 6.23
C ALA A 79 -3.32 15.82 5.75
N THR A 80 -4.08 15.99 4.67
CA THR A 80 -4.57 14.86 3.88
C THR A 80 -3.46 14.39 2.96
N LEU A 81 -3.14 13.10 2.98
CA LEU A 81 -2.14 12.50 2.10
C LEU A 81 -2.57 11.13 1.64
N VAL A 82 -2.09 10.77 0.45
CA VAL A 82 -2.17 9.43 -0.12
C VAL A 82 -0.82 9.13 -0.76
N LEU A 83 -0.24 7.99 -0.42
CA LEU A 83 0.78 7.35 -1.24
C LEU A 83 0.14 6.11 -1.87
N ALA A 84 0.24 5.97 -3.18
CA ALA A 84 -0.23 4.80 -3.90
C ALA A 84 0.81 4.47 -4.98
N ALA A 85 1.19 3.21 -5.06
CA ALA A 85 2.10 2.75 -6.10
C ALA A 85 1.76 1.31 -6.50
N ARG A 86 2.00 1.05 -7.78
CA ARG A 86 1.96 -0.27 -8.40
C ARG A 86 3.23 -0.46 -9.19
N PHE A 87 3.87 -1.60 -9.01
CA PHE A 87 4.96 -2.04 -9.86
C PHE A 87 4.67 -3.45 -10.35
N TYR A 88 4.45 -3.57 -11.65
CA TYR A 88 4.30 -4.85 -12.33
C TYR A 88 5.57 -5.15 -13.11
N PHE A 89 6.03 -6.38 -13.04
CA PHE A 89 7.10 -6.89 -13.87
C PHE A 89 6.84 -8.32 -14.29
N ASN A 90 7.34 -8.65 -15.46
CA ASN A 90 7.29 -9.97 -16.08
C ASN A 90 8.73 -10.43 -16.33
N PHE A 91 9.00 -11.72 -16.15
CA PHE A 91 10.33 -12.32 -16.35
C PHE A 91 10.53 -12.90 -17.76
N ALA A 92 9.51 -12.83 -18.63
CA ALA A 92 9.57 -13.25 -20.02
C ALA A 92 10.47 -12.37 -20.89
#